data_AF-A0A2N1YJZ5-F1
#
_entry.id   AF-A0A2N1YJZ5-F1
#
_cell.length_a   1.000
_cell.length_b   1.000
_cell.length_c   1.000
_cell.angle_alpha   90.00
_cell.angle_beta   90.00
_cell.angle_gamma   90.00
#
_symmetry.space_group_name_H-M   'P 1'
#
loop_
_entity.id
_entity.type
_entity.pdbx_description
1 polymer ?
#
loop_
_entity_poly.entity_id
_entity_poly.type
_entity_poly.pdbx_seq_one_letter_code
_entity_poly.pdbx_strand_id
1 'polypeptide(L)'
;MSEKAEQNSAGALDTVKWIVATVLAALAIWGNSYYADISPLYRALAIVAVAVVAGFVALQTEQGRAFNQLRKDAMIELRKVVWPTRQETVQTTLIVLVFVVIVALILFMFDWVLKGLVSWVIG
;
A
#
# COMPACT_ATOMS: atom_id res chain seq x y z
N MET A 1 -18.02 16.29 32.68
CA MET A 1 -18.90 15.09 32.58
C MET A 1 -19.65 14.99 31.25
N SER A 2 -19.74 16.05 30.43
CA SER A 2 -20.39 16.02 29.10
C SER A 2 -19.56 15.34 28.00
N GLU A 3 -18.22 15.47 28.03
CA GLU A 3 -17.32 14.87 27.02
C GLU A 3 -17.42 13.34 26.89
N LYS A 4 -17.64 12.62 28.00
CA LYS A 4 -17.79 11.16 27.97
C LYS A 4 -19.12 10.69 27.35
N ALA A 5 -20.18 11.51 27.40
CA ALA A 5 -21.46 11.17 26.80
C ALA A 5 -21.41 11.32 25.26
N GLU A 6 -20.65 12.30 24.77
CA GLU A 6 -20.49 12.58 23.34
C GLU A 6 -19.54 11.57 22.66
N GLN A 7 -18.46 11.17 23.34
CA GLN A 7 -17.53 10.14 22.87
C GLN A 7 -18.17 8.73 22.77
N ASN A 8 -19.07 8.39 23.71
CA ASN A 8 -19.83 7.13 23.65
C ASN A 8 -20.87 7.13 22.52
N SER A 9 -21.45 8.29 22.20
CA SER A 9 -22.44 8.44 21.14
C SER A 9 -21.80 8.28 19.75
N ALA A 10 -20.59 8.81 19.56
CA ALA A 10 -19.83 8.65 18.32
C ALA A 10 -19.46 7.18 18.04
N GLY A 11 -19.02 6.42 19.05
CA GLY A 11 -18.70 4.99 18.91
C GLY A 11 -19.93 4.09 18.70
N ALA A 12 -21.05 4.40 19.36
CA ALA A 12 -22.31 3.67 19.17
C ALA A 12 -22.86 3.85 17.75
N LEU A 13 -22.84 5.07 17.21
CA LEU A 13 -23.26 5.34 15.83
C LEU A 13 -22.33 4.70 14.79
N ASP A 14 -21.03 4.62 15.07
CA ASP A 14 -20.07 3.93 14.19
C ASP A 14 -20.34 2.42 14.17
N THR A 15 -20.58 1.82 15.34
CA THR A 15 -20.95 0.40 15.47
C THR A 15 -22.24 0.09 14.73
N VAL A 16 -23.24 0.97 14.82
CA VAL A 16 -24.51 0.84 14.07
C VAL A 16 -24.27 0.92 12.56
N LYS A 17 -23.43 1.85 12.07
CA LYS A 17 -23.09 1.95 10.64
C LYS A 17 -22.37 0.70 10.13
N TRP A 18 -21.47 0.12 10.92
CA TRP A 18 -20.81 -1.15 10.59
C TRP A 18 -21.78 -2.31 10.53
N ILE A 19 -22.69 -2.43 11.49
CA ILE A 19 -23.74 -3.46 11.48
C ILE A 19 -24.62 -3.32 10.23
N VAL A 20 -25.06 -2.10 9.90
CA VAL A 20 -25.86 -1.84 8.69
C VAL A 20 -25.09 -2.23 7.42
N ALA A 21 -23.81 -1.89 7.32
CA ALA A 21 -22.98 -2.27 6.17
C ALA A 21 -22.83 -3.80 6.04
N THR A 22 -22.60 -4.51 7.15
CA THR A 22 -22.49 -5.98 7.17
C THR A 22 -23.80 -6.64 6.79
N VAL A 23 -24.93 -6.12 7.27
CA VAL A 23 -26.28 -6.62 6.92
C VAL A 23 -26.55 -6.41 5.44
N LEU A 24 -26.26 -5.22 4.89
CA LEU A 24 -26.42 -4.96 3.45
C LEU A 24 -25.55 -5.89 2.59
N ALA A 25 -24.31 -6.16 3.00
CA ALA A 25 -23.43 -7.10 2.31
C ALA A 25 -23.97 -8.53 2.37
N ALA A 26 -24.43 -8.99 3.54
CA ALA A 26 -25.04 -10.31 3.70
C ALA A 26 -26.31 -10.46 2.85
N LEU A 27 -27.15 -9.42 2.79
CA LEU A 27 -28.34 -9.39 1.93
C LEU A 27 -27.99 -9.40 0.44
N ALA A 28 -26.92 -8.72 0.02
CA ALA A 28 -26.45 -8.78 -1.37
C ALA A 28 -25.97 -10.18 -1.75
N ILE A 29 -25.23 -10.85 -0.86
CA ILE A 29 -24.74 -12.22 -1.07
C ILE A 29 -25.90 -13.22 -1.13
N TRP A 30 -26.85 -13.11 -0.18
CA TRP A 30 -28.03 -13.97 -0.13
C TRP A 30 -29.01 -13.72 -1.27
N GLY A 31 -29.25 -12.45 -1.63
CA GLY A 31 -30.05 -12.09 -2.80
C GLY A 31 -29.45 -12.64 -4.08
N ASN A 32 -28.11 -12.65 -4.19
CA ASN A 32 -27.45 -13.26 -5.34
C ASN A 32 -27.70 -14.78 -5.43
N SER A 33 -27.73 -15.52 -4.31
CA SER A 33 -28.01 -16.96 -4.36
C SER A 33 -29.49 -17.28 -4.62
N TYR A 34 -30.41 -16.45 -4.12
CA TYR A 34 -31.85 -16.65 -4.29
C TYR A 34 -32.31 -16.36 -5.72
N TYR A 35 -31.78 -15.31 -6.36
CA TYR A 35 -32.14 -14.95 -7.74
C TYR A 35 -31.29 -15.68 -8.79
N ALA A 36 -30.94 -16.95 -8.56
CA ALA A 36 -30.07 -17.74 -9.44
C ALA A 36 -30.58 -17.82 -10.89
N ASP A 37 -31.90 -17.80 -11.08
CA ASP A 37 -32.59 -18.04 -12.36
C ASP A 37 -32.73 -16.79 -13.24
N ILE A 38 -32.39 -15.59 -12.73
CA ILE A 38 -32.43 -14.33 -13.48
C ILE A 38 -31.12 -14.14 -14.25
N SER A 39 -31.20 -13.45 -15.40
CA SER A 39 -30.02 -13.12 -16.21
C SER A 39 -28.88 -12.47 -15.38
N PRO A 40 -27.62 -12.87 -15.61
CA PRO A 40 -26.48 -12.45 -14.78
C PRO A 40 -26.25 -10.93 -14.71
N LEU A 41 -26.61 -10.20 -15.77
CA LEU A 41 -26.41 -8.75 -15.91
C LEU A 41 -27.18 -7.94 -14.86
N TYR A 42 -28.46 -8.23 -14.65
CA TYR A 42 -29.29 -7.47 -13.70
C TYR A 42 -28.87 -7.70 -12.24
N ARG A 43 -28.38 -8.90 -11.91
CA ARG A 43 -27.83 -9.21 -10.58
C ARG A 43 -26.52 -8.47 -10.34
N ALA A 44 -25.62 -8.46 -11.32
CA ALA A 44 -24.36 -7.73 -11.22
C ALA A 44 -24.60 -6.24 -10.97
N LEU A 45 -25.55 -5.62 -11.68
CA LEU A 45 -25.93 -4.22 -11.46
C LEU A 45 -26.53 -3.98 -10.07
N ALA A 46 -27.42 -4.86 -9.60
CA ALA A 46 -27.99 -4.75 -8.25
C ALA A 46 -26.92 -4.88 -7.15
N ILE A 47 -25.98 -5.82 -7.29
CA ILE A 47 -24.88 -6.01 -6.34
C ILE A 47 -23.94 -4.81 -6.35
N VAL A 48 -23.61 -4.28 -7.53
CA VAL A 48 -22.80 -3.06 -7.65
C VAL A 48 -23.50 -1.87 -6.99
N ALA A 49 -24.81 -1.71 -7.19
CA ALA A 49 -25.57 -0.64 -6.54
C ALA A 49 -25.55 -0.77 -5.00
N VAL A 50 -25.77 -1.97 -4.47
CA VAL A 50 -25.71 -2.21 -3.01
C VAL A 50 -24.29 -2.00 -2.47
N ALA A 51 -23.25 -2.42 -3.21
CA ALA A 51 -21.86 -2.20 -2.83
C ALA A 51 -21.51 -0.70 -2.79
N VAL A 52 -22.01 0.10 -3.74
CA VAL A 52 -21.83 1.55 -3.73
C VAL A 52 -22.50 2.19 -2.51
N VAL A 53 -23.73 1.79 -2.18
CA VAL A 53 -24.45 2.30 -1.00
C VAL A 53 -23.73 1.90 0.29
N ALA A 54 -23.32 0.64 0.42
CA ALA A 54 -22.56 0.16 1.58
C ALA A 54 -21.21 0.88 1.71
N GLY A 55 -20.51 1.08 0.60
CA GLY A 55 -19.28 1.88 0.54
C GLY A 55 -19.52 3.33 0.97
N PHE A 56 -20.61 3.96 0.53
CA PHE A 56 -20.95 5.32 0.92
C PHE A 56 -21.27 5.44 2.42
N VAL A 57 -21.99 4.47 3.00
CA VAL A 57 -22.25 4.39 4.44
C VAL A 57 -20.95 4.18 5.22
N ALA A 58 -20.06 3.31 4.72
CA ALA A 58 -18.76 3.06 5.33
C ALA A 58 -17.85 4.30 5.27
N LEU A 59 -17.88 5.10 4.21
CA LEU A 59 -17.10 6.35 4.13
C LEU A 59 -17.59 7.44 5.10
N GLN A 60 -18.83 7.38 5.56
CA GLN A 60 -19.38 8.29 6.57
C GLN A 60 -19.06 7.88 8.02
N THR A 61 -18.29 6.82 8.24
CA THR A 61 -17.77 6.42 9.56
C THR A 61 -16.66 7.33 10.04
N GLU A 62 -16.41 7.36 11.36
CA GLU A 62 -15.27 8.09 11.95
C GLU A 62 -13.94 7.58 11.38
N GLN A 63 -13.84 6.27 11.13
CA GLN A 63 -12.69 5.65 10.47
C GLN A 63 -12.53 6.11 9.00
N GLY A 64 -13.63 6.29 8.26
CA GLY A 64 -13.60 6.82 6.89
C GLY A 64 -13.09 8.26 6.80
N ARG A 65 -13.43 9.10 7.78
CA ARG A 65 -12.92 10.48 7.90
C ARG A 65 -11.43 10.50 8.24
N ALA A 66 -11.01 9.67 9.20
CA ALA A 66 -9.59 9.52 9.56
C ALA A 66 -8.75 9.05 8.37
N PHE A 67 -9.23 8.09 7.58
CA PHE A 67 -8.55 7.64 6.37
C PHE A 67 -8.42 8.75 5.32
N ASN A 68 -9.46 9.55 5.10
CA ASN A 68 -9.39 10.68 4.17
C ASN A 68 -8.42 11.78 4.65
N GLN A 69 -8.29 11.95 5.96
CA GLN A 69 -7.30 12.86 6.54
C GLN A 69 -5.87 12.32 6.31
N LEU A 70 -5.60 11.06 6.63
CA LEU A 70 -4.31 10.41 6.34
C LEU A 70 -3.93 10.49 4.87
N ARG A 71 -4.90 10.31 3.95
CA ARG A 71 -4.67 10.46 2.51
C ARG A 71 -4.23 11.88 2.15
N LYS A 72 -4.87 12.90 2.73
CA LYS A 72 -4.50 14.30 2.50
C LYS A 72 -3.12 14.60 3.06
N ASP A 73 -2.85 14.15 4.28
CA ASP A 73 -1.57 14.35 4.97
C ASP A 73 -0.43 13.67 4.23
N ALA A 74 -0.63 12.44 3.75
CA ALA A 74 0.32 11.72 2.90
C ALA A 74 0.62 12.48 1.59
N MET A 75 -0.39 13.08 0.97
CA MET A 75 -0.22 13.89 -0.25
C MET A 75 0.55 15.18 0.01
N ILE A 76 0.38 15.78 1.19
CA ILE A 76 1.14 16.95 1.63
C ILE A 76 2.60 16.57 1.86
N GLU A 77 2.86 15.42 2.49
CA GLU A 77 4.22 14.92 2.73
C GLU A 77 4.92 14.52 1.43
N LEU A 78 4.19 13.93 0.48
CA LEU A 78 4.73 13.59 -0.84
C LEU A 78 5.23 14.82 -1.61
N ARG A 79 4.63 15.99 -1.37
CA ARG A 79 5.10 17.26 -1.95
C ARG A 79 6.37 17.78 -1.28
N LYS A 80 6.69 17.32 -0.07
CA LYS A 80 7.96 17.63 0.61
C LYS A 80 9.10 16.72 0.15
N VAL A 81 8.81 15.65 -0.60
CA VAL A 81 9.83 14.81 -1.22
C VAL A 81 10.49 15.63 -2.33
N VAL A 82 11.65 16.21 -2.00
CA VAL A 82 12.54 16.80 -2.99
C VAL A 82 13.14 15.64 -3.76
N TRP A 83 12.63 15.38 -4.95
CA TRP A 83 13.21 14.39 -5.83
C TRP A 83 14.61 14.86 -6.24
N PRO A 84 15.62 13.99 -6.11
CA PRO A 84 16.99 14.35 -6.41
C PRO A 84 17.11 14.80 -7.85
N THR A 85 17.98 15.78 -8.09
CA THR A 85 18.22 16.26 -9.45
C THR A 85 19.00 15.19 -10.23
N ARG A 86 18.87 15.20 -11.57
CA ARG A 86 19.65 14.28 -12.43
C ARG A 86 21.16 14.40 -12.19
N GLN A 87 21.64 15.59 -11.81
CA GLN A 87 23.05 15.84 -11.53
C GLN A 87 23.51 15.12 -10.25
N GLU A 88 22.74 15.21 -9.15
CA GLU A 88 23.03 14.50 -7.90
C GLU A 88 23.04 12.98 -8.11
N THR A 89 22.06 12.47 -8.86
CA THR A 89 21.93 11.03 -9.13
C THR A 89 23.13 10.49 -9.92
N VAL A 90 23.56 11.23 -10.95
CA VAL A 90 24.72 10.85 -11.77
C VAL A 90 26.01 10.97 -10.99
N GLN A 91 26.17 12.00 -10.15
CA GLN A 91 27.34 12.16 -9.30
C GLN A 91 27.51 10.99 -8.33
N THR A 92 26.45 10.61 -7.60
CA THR A 92 26.51 9.45 -6.70
C THR A 92 26.76 8.15 -7.47
N THR A 93 26.14 7.98 -8.64
CA THR A 93 26.37 6.78 -9.48
C THR A 93 27.82 6.70 -9.95
N LEU A 94 28.42 7.81 -10.38
CA LEU A 94 29.84 7.86 -10.78
C LEU A 94 30.78 7.56 -9.63
N ILE A 95 30.51 8.08 -8.42
CA ILE A 95 31.31 7.77 -7.23
C ILE A 95 31.27 6.27 -6.94
N VAL A 96 30.08 5.67 -6.94
CA VAL A 96 29.91 4.22 -6.72
C VAL A 96 30.60 3.42 -7.83
N LEU A 97 30.49 3.84 -9.09
CA LEU A 97 31.14 3.19 -10.22
C LEU A 97 32.66 3.18 -10.07
N VAL A 98 33.27 4.32 -9.72
CA VAL A 98 34.71 4.43 -9.48
C VAL A 98 35.13 3.52 -8.32
N PHE A 99 34.37 3.52 -7.23
CA PHE A 99 34.63 2.63 -6.09
C PHE A 99 34.61 1.14 -6.50
N VAL A 100 33.59 0.71 -7.26
CA VAL A 100 33.49 -0.67 -7.75
C VAL A 100 34.66 -1.04 -8.66
N VAL A 101 35.09 -0.14 -9.55
CA VAL A 101 36.26 -0.37 -10.43
C VAL A 101 37.55 -0.55 -9.62
N ILE A 102 37.76 0.28 -8.58
CA ILE A 102 38.93 0.15 -7.71
C ILE A 102 38.93 -1.21 -7.00
N VAL A 103 37.80 -1.59 -6.40
CA VAL A 103 37.69 -2.88 -5.70
C VAL A 103 37.90 -4.05 -6.68
N ALA A 104 37.31 -3.98 -7.87
CA ALA A 104 37.46 -5.01 -8.90
C ALA A 104 38.94 -5.15 -9.34
N LEU A 105 39.66 -4.05 -9.52
CA LEU A 105 41.09 -4.07 -9.87
C LEU A 105 41.95 -4.67 -8.75
N ILE A 106 41.65 -4.33 -7.49
CA ILE A 106 42.35 -4.89 -6.34
C ILE A 106 42.13 -6.41 -6.30
N LEU A 107 40.88 -6.87 -6.35
CA LEU A 107 40.55 -8.30 -6.34
C LEU A 107 41.21 -9.02 -7.52
N PHE A 108 41.14 -8.46 -8.72
CA PHE A 108 41.80 -9.02 -9.91
C PHE A 108 43.31 -9.19 -9.72
N MET A 109 43.98 -8.21 -9.09
CA MET A 109 45.41 -8.31 -8.78
C MET A 109 45.69 -9.43 -7.77
N PHE A 110 44.87 -9.54 -6.72
CA PHE A 110 44.98 -10.62 -5.75
C PHE A 110 44.76 -11.99 -6.39
N ASP A 111 43.75 -12.14 -7.25
CA ASP A 111 43.51 -13.36 -8.01
C ASP A 111 44.73 -13.76 -8.87
N TRP A 112 45.38 -12.78 -9.50
CA TRP A 112 46.55 -13.03 -10.34
C TRP A 112 47.74 -13.52 -9.51
N VAL A 113 48.00 -12.88 -8.37
CA VAL A 113 49.07 -13.27 -7.43
C VAL A 113 48.81 -14.65 -6.84
N LEU A 114 47.60 -14.90 -6.35
CA LEU A 114 47.22 -16.18 -5.75
C LEU A 114 47.32 -17.32 -6.76
N LYS A 115 46.86 -17.12 -8.00
CA LYS A 115 46.99 -18.13 -9.07
C LYS A 115 48.46 -18.43 -9.39
N GLY A 116 49.31 -17.41 -9.45
CA GLY A 116 50.76 -17.59 -9.65
C GLY A 116 51.39 -18.40 -8.52
N LEU A 117 51.04 -18.08 -7.27
CA LEU A 117 51.56 -18.77 -6.08
C LEU A 117 51.10 -20.24 -6.03
N VAL A 118 49.82 -20.49 -6.31
CA VAL A 118 49.26 -21.85 -6.37
C VAL A 118 49.89 -22.66 -7.51
N SER A 119 50.09 -22.06 -8.68
CA SER A 119 50.77 -22.72 -9.80
C SER A 119 52.22 -23.07 -9.49
N TRP A 120 52.91 -22.28 -8.66
CA TRP A 120 54.28 -22.56 -8.23
C TRP A 120 54.36 -23.67 -7.16
N VAL A 121 53.31 -23.85 -6.37
CA VAL A 121 53.26 -24.88 -5.31
C VAL A 121 52.75 -26.23 -5.84
N ILE A 122 51.77 -26.22 -6.73
CA ILE A 122 51.15 -27.44 -7.30
C ILE A 122 51.88 -27.89 -8.58
N GLY A 123 52.50 -26.96 -9.30
CA GLY A 123 53.31 -27.23 -10.49
C GLY A 123 54.72 -27.67 -10.14
#